data_AF-A0AA41SZX5-F1
#
_entry.id   AF-A0AA41SZX5-F1
#
_cell.length_a   1.000
_cell.length_b   1.000
_cell.length_c   1.000
_cell.angle_alpha   90.00
_cell.angle_beta   90.00
_cell.angle_gamma   90.00
#
_symmetry.space_group_name_H-M   'P 1'
#
loop_
_entity.id
_entity.type
_entity.pdbx_description
1 polymer ?
#
loop_
_entity_poly.entity_id
_entity_poly.type
_entity_poly.pdbx_seq_one_letter_code
_entity_poly.pdbx_strand_id
1 'polypeptide(L)'
;MPMMALVKPVYDCLFQLAQSDSLSKEEEVDCLVLQLYGVGEQLEKMNGQCMDELLVLFQDGFMLPIGLSSLAYLLLLEITEFRAAGWKTTPTAHK
;
A
#
# COMPACT_ATOMS: atom_id res chain seq x y z
N MET A 1 24.18 8.34 -5.90
CA MET A 1 22.93 7.57 -5.67
C MET A 1 21.92 8.44 -4.93
N PRO A 2 21.06 9.20 -5.63
CA PRO A 2 20.11 10.13 -4.99
C PRO A 2 18.88 9.43 -4.37
N MET A 3 18.45 8.28 -4.91
CA MET A 3 17.24 7.57 -4.48
C MET A 3 17.35 6.95 -3.08
N MET A 4 18.54 6.55 -2.62
CA MET A 4 18.72 5.95 -1.29
C MET A 4 18.36 6.90 -0.15
N ALA A 5 18.51 8.20 -0.34
CA ALA A 5 18.15 9.19 0.69
C ALA A 5 16.64 9.32 0.88
N LEU A 6 15.85 8.94 -0.14
CA LEU A 6 14.40 9.14 -0.14
C LEU A 6 13.61 7.90 0.24
N VAL A 7 14.23 6.70 0.24
CA VAL A 7 13.54 5.45 0.60
C VAL A 7 12.87 5.55 1.96
N LYS A 8 13.62 5.99 2.98
CA LYS A 8 13.09 6.12 4.34
C LYS A 8 11.96 7.15 4.42
N PRO A 9 12.12 8.40 3.94
CA PRO A 9 11.03 9.38 3.92
C PRO A 9 9.77 8.88 3.20
N VAL A 10 9.92 8.16 2.08
CA VAL A 10 8.77 7.61 1.35
C VAL A 10 8.07 6.54 2.18
N TYR A 11 8.82 5.60 2.78
CA TYR A 11 8.23 4.63 3.69
C TYR A 11 7.55 5.30 4.89
N ASP A 12 8.19 6.29 5.52
CA ASP A 12 7.60 7.02 6.66
C ASP A 12 6.22 7.62 6.28
N CYS A 13 6.07 8.17 5.07
CA CYS A 13 4.78 8.63 4.55
C CYS A 13 3.78 7.48 4.32
N LEU A 14 4.21 6.37 3.70
CA LEU A 14 3.35 5.21 3.45
C LEU A 14 2.85 4.59 4.76
N PHE A 15 3.71 4.47 5.76
CA PHE A 15 3.36 4.00 7.09
C PHE A 15 2.36 4.92 7.80
N GLN A 16 2.47 6.23 7.58
CA GLN A 16 1.51 7.19 8.11
C GLN A 16 0.13 7.03 7.44
N LEU A 17 0.09 6.88 6.11
CA LEU A 17 -1.15 6.63 5.36
C LEU A 17 -1.79 5.28 5.68
N ALA A 18 -1.01 4.31 6.14
CA ALA A 18 -1.48 2.98 6.55
C ALA A 18 -2.02 2.91 7.99
N GLN A 19 -1.99 4.02 8.76
CA GLN A 19 -2.56 4.05 10.10
C GLN A 19 -4.09 3.96 10.06
N SER A 20 -4.71 3.46 11.12
CA SER A 20 -6.18 3.27 11.21
C SER A 20 -6.97 4.54 10.90
N ASP A 21 -6.52 5.68 11.43
CA ASP A 21 -7.19 6.97 11.22
C ASP A 21 -7.11 7.42 9.76
N SER A 22 -6.02 7.07 9.07
CA SER A 22 -5.79 7.38 7.67
C SER A 22 -6.56 6.44 6.75
N LEU A 23 -6.56 5.14 7.03
CA LEU A 23 -7.30 4.13 6.27
C LEU A 23 -8.81 4.35 6.31
N SER A 24 -9.32 5.04 7.34
CA SER A 24 -10.73 5.45 7.41
C SER A 24 -11.12 6.53 6.38
N LYS A 25 -10.13 7.20 5.77
CA LYS A 25 -10.33 8.26 4.78
C LYS A 25 -9.98 7.75 3.39
N GLU A 26 -11.00 7.67 2.54
CA GLU A 26 -10.88 7.13 1.19
C GLU A 26 -9.80 7.85 0.34
N GLU A 27 -9.68 9.17 0.44
CA GLU A 27 -8.67 9.97 -0.28
C GLU A 27 -7.23 9.62 0.13
N GLU A 28 -7.01 9.27 1.40
CA GLU A 28 -5.68 8.87 1.89
C GLU A 28 -5.33 7.44 1.43
N VAL A 29 -6.33 6.56 1.34
CA VAL A 29 -6.17 5.21 0.76
C VAL A 29 -5.88 5.27 -0.73
N ASP A 30 -6.60 6.11 -1.48
CA ASP A 30 -6.34 6.34 -2.91
C ASP A 30 -4.90 6.83 -3.15
N CYS A 31 -4.45 7.82 -2.36
CA CYS A 31 -3.07 8.31 -2.41
C CYS A 31 -2.05 7.21 -2.13
N LEU A 32 -2.25 6.43 -1.05
CA LEU A 32 -1.39 5.32 -0.67
C LEU A 32 -1.23 4.30 -1.81
N VAL A 33 -2.35 3.85 -2.38
CA VAL A 33 -2.37 2.87 -3.45
C VAL A 33 -1.75 3.41 -4.74
N LEU A 34 -2.02 4.67 -5.08
CA LEU A 34 -1.39 5.34 -6.22
C LEU A 34 0.14 5.39 -6.09
N GLN A 35 0.68 5.67 -4.90
CA GLN A 35 2.13 5.64 -4.69
C GLN A 35 2.70 4.22 -4.85
N LEU A 36 2.03 3.21 -4.30
CA LEU A 36 2.50 1.83 -4.42
C LEU A 36 2.45 1.30 -5.85
N TYR A 37 1.45 1.71 -6.64
CA TYR A 37 1.43 1.43 -8.08
C TYR A 37 2.62 2.06 -8.82
N GLY A 38 3.00 3.28 -8.45
CA GLY A 38 4.08 4.01 -9.14
C GLY A 38 5.49 3.56 -8.75
N VAL A 39 5.72 3.33 -7.45
CA VAL A 39 7.08 3.11 -6.90
C VAL A 39 7.23 1.88 -6.01
N GLY A 40 6.18 1.08 -5.82
CA GLY A 40 6.19 -0.04 -4.86
C GLY A 40 7.23 -1.11 -5.17
N GLU A 41 7.38 -1.49 -6.44
CA GLU A 41 8.39 -2.50 -6.84
C GLU A 41 9.82 -2.02 -6.54
N GLN A 42 10.10 -0.74 -6.81
CA GLN A 42 11.41 -0.13 -6.56
C GLN A 42 11.67 -0.02 -5.05
N LEU A 43 10.67 0.39 -4.27
CA LEU A 43 10.77 0.46 -2.81
C LEU A 43 11.02 -0.91 -2.19
N GLU A 44 10.34 -1.96 -2.65
CA GLU A 44 10.52 -3.33 -2.16
C GLU A 44 11.93 -3.85 -2.48
N LYS A 45 12.44 -3.63 -3.70
CA LYS A 45 13.82 -4.01 -4.06
C LYS A 45 14.87 -3.32 -3.18
N MET A 46 14.57 -2.12 -2.69
CA MET A 46 15.48 -1.37 -1.82
C MET A 46 15.35 -1.77 -0.34
N ASN A 47 14.14 -2.09 0.12
CA ASN A 47 13.88 -2.54 1.49
C ASN A 47 12.59 -3.37 1.58
N GLY A 48 12.70 -4.68 1.33
CA GLY A 48 11.54 -5.58 1.37
C GLY A 48 10.92 -5.75 2.75
N GLN A 49 11.71 -5.61 3.82
CA GLN A 49 11.21 -5.74 5.20
C GLN A 49 10.19 -4.64 5.52
N CYS A 50 10.45 -3.39 5.14
CA CYS A 50 9.48 -2.31 5.33
C CYS A 50 8.22 -2.51 4.48
N MET A 51 8.32 -3.13 3.29
CA MET A 51 7.14 -3.46 2.48
C MET A 51 6.29 -4.56 3.13
N ASP A 52 6.93 -5.57 3.72
CA ASP A 52 6.23 -6.63 4.48
C ASP A 52 5.53 -6.06 5.71
N GLU A 53 6.21 -5.20 6.47
CA GLU A 53 5.61 -4.48 7.62
C GLU A 53 4.43 -3.60 7.20
N LEU A 54 4.52 -2.93 6.06
CA LEU A 54 3.43 -2.11 5.53
C LEU A 54 2.20 -2.98 5.17
N LEU A 55 2.39 -4.17 4.59
CA LEU A 55 1.28 -5.09 4.31
C LEU A 55 0.59 -5.60 5.59
N VAL A 56 1.32 -5.80 6.68
CA VAL A 56 0.72 -6.18 7.97
C VAL A 56 -0.28 -5.10 8.40
N LEU A 57 0.04 -3.82 8.22
CA LEU A 57 -0.88 -2.73 8.55
C LEU A 57 -2.15 -2.73 7.69
N PHE A 58 -2.07 -3.13 6.42
CA PHE A 58 -3.27 -3.26 5.57
C PHE A 58 -4.18 -4.38 6.09
N GLN A 59 -3.57 -5.50 6.50
CA GLN A 59 -4.30 -6.63 7.07
C GLN A 59 -4.98 -6.25 8.39
N ASP A 60 -4.29 -5.51 9.25
CA ASP A 60 -4.87 -4.97 10.48
C ASP A 60 -5.99 -3.96 10.17
N GLY A 61 -5.83 -3.17 9.10
CA GLY A 61 -6.84 -2.26 8.57
C GLY A 61 -8.16 -2.95 8.20
N PHE A 62 -8.10 -4.15 7.61
CA PHE A 62 -9.30 -4.93 7.31
C PHE A 62 -10.07 -5.40 8.56
N MET A 63 -9.40 -5.44 9.71
CA MET A 63 -9.98 -5.88 10.99
C MET A 63 -10.50 -4.71 11.84
N LEU A 64 -10.53 -3.48 11.32
CA LEU A 64 -10.92 -2.28 12.08
C LEU A 64 -12.40 -2.30 12.52
N PRO A 65 -12.72 -1.91 13.78
CA PRO A 65 -14.09 -1.89 14.30
C PRO A 65 -15.06 -0.96 13.56
N ILE A 66 -14.55 0.16 13.05
CA ILE A 66 -15.35 1.17 12.31
C ILE A 66 -15.55 0.76 10.84
N GLY A 67 -14.82 -0.27 10.39
CA GLY A 67 -14.83 -0.74 9.01
C GLY A 67 -14.18 0.25 8.04
N LEU A 68 -13.72 -0.28 6.91
CA LEU A 68 -13.27 0.53 5.77
C LEU A 68 -14.47 0.90 4.89
N SER A 69 -14.37 1.98 4.12
CA SER A 69 -15.31 2.19 3.02
C SER A 69 -15.18 1.03 2.01
N SER A 70 -16.24 0.75 1.25
CA SER A 70 -16.20 -0.32 0.24
C SER A 70 -15.10 -0.10 -0.80
N LEU A 71 -14.84 1.16 -1.18
CA LEU A 71 -13.78 1.49 -2.13
C LEU A 71 -12.39 1.30 -1.48
N ALA A 72 -12.19 1.81 -0.27
CA ALA A 72 -10.94 1.64 0.46
C ALA A 72 -10.60 0.15 0.64
N TYR A 73 -11.59 -0.67 1.00
CA TYR A 73 -11.43 -2.12 1.09
C TYR A 73 -10.96 -2.73 -0.23
N LEU A 74 -11.63 -2.39 -1.34
CA LEU A 74 -11.32 -2.92 -2.66
C LEU A 74 -9.91 -2.51 -3.11
N LEU A 75 -9.54 -1.24 -2.94
CA LEU A 75 -8.22 -0.71 -3.30
C LEU A 75 -7.09 -1.38 -2.50
N LEU A 76 -7.26 -1.57 -1.19
CA LEU A 76 -6.26 -2.25 -0.36
C LEU A 76 -6.13 -3.74 -0.73
N LEU A 77 -7.22 -4.39 -1.10
CA LEU A 77 -7.18 -5.78 -1.57
C LEU A 77 -6.46 -5.88 -2.91
N GLU A 78 -6.81 -5.00 -3.85
CA GLU A 78 -6.22 -4.94 -5.18
C GLU A 78 -4.70 -4.71 -5.13
N ILE A 79 -4.23 -3.74 -4.33
CA ILE A 79 -2.78 -3.48 -4.22
C ILE A 79 -2.03 -4.65 -3.56
N THR A 80 -2.68 -5.35 -2.63
CA THR A 80 -2.11 -6.54 -1.99
C THR A 80 -1.97 -7.69 -3.00
N GLU A 81 -2.97 -7.90 -3.84
CA GLU A 81 -2.91 -8.87 -4.94
C GLU A 81 -1.90 -8.47 -6.01
N PHE A 82 -1.84 -7.19 -6.36
CA PHE A 82 -0.87 -6.65 -7.32
C PHE A 82 0.57 -6.89 -6.87
N ARG A 83 0.86 -6.65 -5.58
CA ARG A 83 2.15 -7.01 -4.98
C ARG A 83 2.38 -8.53 -5.03
N ALA A 84 1.41 -9.35 -4.62
CA ALA A 84 1.54 -10.81 -4.62
C ALA A 84 1.81 -11.38 -6.03
N ALA A 85 1.32 -10.71 -7.08
CA ALA A 85 1.62 -11.01 -8.48
C ALA A 85 3.01 -10.51 -8.95
N GLY A 86 3.82 -9.95 -8.05
CA GLY A 86 5.14 -9.40 -8.33
C GLY A 86 5.08 -8.05 -9.03
N TRP A 87 4.18 -7.16 -8.57
CA TRP A 87 3.96 -5.81 -9.12
C TRP A 87 3.58 -5.80 -10.59
N LYS A 88 2.75 -6.77 -10.98
CA LYS A 88 2.27 -6.96 -12.35
C LYS A 88 0.76 -7.06 -12.35
N THR A 89 0.14 -6.42 -13.34
CA THR A 89 -1.29 -6.57 -13.57
C THR A 89 -1.55 -7.99 -14.01
N THR A 90 -2.35 -8.74 -13.25
CA THR A 90 -2.79 -10.06 -13.69
C THR A 90 -3.76 -9.89 -14.88
N PRO A 91 -3.79 -10.81 -15.86
CA PRO A 91 -4.71 -10.72 -17.00
C PRO A 91 -6.19 -10.68 -16.59
N THR A 92 -6.51 -11.12 -15.38
CA THR A 92 -7.86 -11.19 -14.81
C THR A 92 -8.31 -9.87 -14.18
N ALA A 93 -7.39 -8.97 -13.80
CA ALA A 93 -7.72 -7.71 -13.12
C ALA A 93 -8.39 -6.65 -14.02
N HIS A 94 -8.41 -6.86 -15.34
CA HIS A 94 -9.02 -5.94 -16.32
C HIS A 94 -10.40 -6.41 -16.81
N LYS A 95 -11.03 -7.39 -16.14
CA LYS A 95 -12.33 -7.94 -16.52
C LYS A 95 -13.45 -7.53 -15.58
#